data_AF-A0A958R1J2-F1
#
_entry.id   AF-A0A958R1J2-F1
#
_cell.length_a   1.000
_cell.length_b   1.000
_cell.length_c   1.000
_cell.angle_alpha   90.00
_cell.angle_beta   90.00
_cell.angle_gamma   90.00
#
_symmetry.space_group_name_H-M   'P 1'
#
loop_
_entity.id
_entity.type
_entity.pdbx_description
1 polymer ?
#
loop_
_entity_poly.entity_id
_entity_poly.type
_entity_poly.pdbx_seq_one_letter_code
_entity_poly.pdbx_strand_id
1 'polypeptide(L)'
;MKKPLALLFRLLIILPLMVAGPAFASEKQEAVNQLMSLKQDNHRKLREVDTRVRSLLNTHKEMDLEEAATSSKASRAFKAFEGEMEVLMAQRKERILRQDFLDRLLFQIDSKYGGGDLRDFLQNTLLEMSLTEATSPAGESPLWRFLTYLSLAIKTLPERNENILSFVEGYMEFSTLSHPVRPDQFVSLRHYTNGATSLPGRPVDKAEVGDAVEAKLLRLEKQKVLEQATKKFEERQPLLKSPTLKADVPEPEKENPELTPHPEEQPDVEMRYRLSEEFQLMPQAGEKSPPSEVGNLPPTGLPEKFAPQGAADELKVELIPKKGVEIPSQKEPKASGTGLR
;
A
#
# COMPACT_ATOMS: atom_id res chain seq x y z
N MET A 1 55.98 -11.96 40.81
CA MET A 1 54.58 -12.44 40.72
C MET A 1 53.65 -11.25 40.46
N LYS A 2 53.30 -10.96 39.19
CA LYS A 2 52.41 -9.83 38.81
C LYS A 2 51.70 -10.10 37.47
N LYS A 3 50.70 -11.00 37.39
CA LYS A 3 49.84 -11.16 36.18
C LYS A 3 48.38 -11.68 36.41
N PRO A 4 47.58 -11.25 37.42
CA PRO A 4 46.14 -11.58 37.41
C PRO A 4 45.21 -10.46 36.89
N LEU A 5 45.67 -9.21 36.71
CA LEU A 5 44.77 -8.08 36.40
C LEU A 5 44.31 -8.00 34.92
N ALA A 6 45.05 -8.61 33.98
CA ALA A 6 44.77 -8.47 32.54
C ALA A 6 43.59 -9.34 32.04
N LEU A 7 43.18 -10.36 32.80
CA LEU A 7 42.06 -11.24 32.44
C LEU A 7 40.69 -10.64 32.79
N LEU A 8 40.60 -9.85 33.86
CA LEU A 8 39.36 -9.16 34.25
C LEU A 8 38.94 -8.06 33.27
N PHE A 9 39.91 -7.38 32.62
CA PHE A 9 39.61 -6.34 31.64
C PHE A 9 39.06 -6.90 30.30
N ARG A 10 39.42 -8.14 29.93
CA ARG A 10 38.86 -8.79 28.73
C ARG A 10 37.43 -9.30 28.93
N LEU A 11 37.04 -9.63 30.17
CA LEU A 11 35.67 -10.05 30.50
C LEU A 11 34.69 -8.87 30.56
N LEU A 12 35.17 -7.66 30.90
CA LEU A 12 34.35 -6.44 30.96
C LEU A 12 34.01 -5.84 29.58
N ILE A 13 34.75 -6.19 28.52
CA ILE A 13 34.48 -5.70 27.15
C ILE A 13 33.47 -6.59 26.41
N ILE A 14 33.21 -7.82 26.89
CA ILE A 14 32.26 -8.75 26.24
C ILE A 14 30.83 -8.57 26.77
N LEU A 15 30.64 -7.97 27.96
CA LEU A 15 29.33 -7.82 28.59
C LEU A 15 28.38 -6.77 27.95
N PRO A 16 28.82 -5.66 27.34
CA PRO A 16 27.87 -4.68 26.78
C PRO A 16 27.25 -5.10 25.43
N LEU A 17 27.72 -6.19 24.79
CA LEU A 17 27.16 -6.65 23.51
C LEU A 17 25.82 -7.41 23.65
N MET A 18 25.45 -7.84 24.86
CA MET A 18 24.25 -8.66 25.10
C MET A 18 22.99 -7.84 25.42
N VAL A 19 23.10 -6.54 25.70
CA VAL A 19 21.95 -5.73 26.17
C VAL A 19 21.23 -5.00 25.02
N ALA A 20 21.89 -4.78 23.88
CA ALA A 20 21.28 -4.11 22.73
C ALA A 20 20.49 -5.06 21.79
N GLY A 21 20.58 -6.38 21.97
CA GLY A 21 19.96 -7.37 21.09
C GLY A 21 18.41 -7.41 21.02
N PRO A 22 17.64 -7.16 22.11
CA PRO A 22 16.21 -7.46 22.07
C PRO A 22 15.36 -6.43 21.30
N ALA A 23 15.80 -5.16 21.22
CA ALA A 23 15.02 -4.13 20.53
C ALA A 23 14.98 -4.34 19.01
N PHE A 24 16.13 -4.69 18.40
CA PHE A 24 16.23 -4.90 16.95
C PHE A 24 15.47 -6.14 16.46
N ALA A 25 15.45 -7.20 17.27
CA ALA A 25 14.72 -8.41 16.95
C ALA A 25 13.20 -8.15 16.87
N SER A 26 12.68 -7.24 17.71
CA SER A 26 11.26 -6.89 17.72
C SER A 26 10.81 -6.19 16.44
N GLU A 27 11.56 -5.17 16.00
CA GLU A 27 11.20 -4.39 14.80
C GLU A 27 11.27 -5.25 13.52
N LYS A 28 12.32 -6.07 13.39
CA LYS A 28 12.42 -7.01 12.27
C LYS A 28 11.23 -7.98 12.25
N GLN A 29 10.88 -8.55 13.40
CA GLN A 29 9.78 -9.50 13.49
C GLN A 29 8.44 -8.85 13.16
N GLU A 30 8.21 -7.63 13.63
CA GLU A 30 7.02 -6.85 13.29
C GLU A 30 6.95 -6.59 11.79
N ALA A 31 8.06 -6.18 11.18
CA ALA A 31 8.13 -5.93 9.74
C ALA A 31 7.83 -7.19 8.91
N VAL A 32 8.42 -8.32 9.28
CA VAL A 32 8.18 -9.63 8.65
C VAL A 32 6.72 -10.06 8.81
N ASN A 33 6.15 -9.92 10.01
CA ASN A 33 4.75 -10.27 10.28
C ASN A 33 3.80 -9.42 9.43
N GLN A 34 4.04 -8.12 9.33
CA GLN A 34 3.23 -7.22 8.51
C GLN A 34 3.34 -7.58 7.02
N LEU A 35 4.54 -7.81 6.48
CA LEU A 35 4.70 -8.25 5.08
C LEU A 35 4.04 -9.61 4.80
N MET A 36 4.10 -10.54 5.75
CA MET A 36 3.43 -11.84 5.63
C MET A 36 1.92 -11.70 5.61
N SER A 37 1.35 -10.80 6.42
CA SER A 37 -0.07 -10.46 6.38
C SER A 37 -0.46 -9.89 5.01
N LEU A 38 0.31 -8.91 4.49
CA LEU A 38 0.07 -8.35 3.15
C LEU A 38 0.15 -9.40 2.04
N LYS A 39 1.10 -10.31 2.14
CA LYS A 39 1.25 -11.44 1.21
C LYS A 39 0.04 -12.36 1.23
N GLN A 40 -0.44 -12.74 2.42
CA GLN A 40 -1.64 -13.57 2.57
C GLN A 40 -2.88 -12.89 1.98
N ASP A 41 -3.04 -11.60 2.24
CA ASP A 41 -4.13 -10.80 1.71
C ASP A 41 -4.07 -10.67 0.18
N ASN A 42 -2.88 -10.49 -0.40
CA ASN A 42 -2.70 -10.48 -1.84
C ASN A 42 -3.00 -11.86 -2.47
N HIS A 43 -2.59 -12.96 -1.84
CA HIS A 43 -2.94 -14.31 -2.24
C HIS A 43 -4.45 -14.56 -2.23
N ARG A 44 -5.16 -14.10 -1.19
CA ARG A 44 -6.63 -14.18 -1.12
C ARG A 44 -7.25 -13.45 -2.32
N LYS A 45 -6.85 -12.20 -2.55
CA LYS A 45 -7.34 -11.37 -3.68
C LYS A 45 -7.02 -11.99 -5.04
N LEU A 46 -5.85 -12.62 -5.20
CA LEU A 46 -5.50 -13.34 -6.44
C LEU A 46 -6.42 -14.54 -6.69
N ARG A 47 -6.71 -15.35 -5.66
CA ARG A 47 -7.66 -16.47 -5.78
C ARG A 47 -9.06 -16.00 -6.14
N GLU A 48 -9.51 -14.88 -5.58
CA GLU A 48 -10.80 -14.27 -5.93
C GLU A 48 -10.87 -13.84 -7.40
N VAL A 49 -9.77 -13.30 -7.95
CA VAL A 49 -9.71 -12.98 -9.39
C VAL A 49 -9.73 -14.25 -10.23
N ASP A 50 -8.98 -15.28 -9.85
CA ASP A 50 -8.95 -16.56 -10.58
C ASP A 50 -10.32 -17.26 -10.58
N THR A 51 -11.06 -17.23 -9.46
CA THR A 51 -12.42 -17.80 -9.41
C THR A 51 -13.40 -17.02 -10.28
N ARG A 52 -13.31 -15.68 -10.31
CA ARG A 52 -14.12 -14.85 -11.20
C ARG A 52 -13.82 -15.12 -12.67
N VAL A 53 -12.55 -15.22 -13.06
CA VAL A 53 -12.16 -15.57 -14.44
C VAL A 53 -12.75 -16.92 -14.86
N ARG A 54 -12.67 -17.94 -14.00
CA ARG A 54 -13.25 -19.27 -14.28
C ARG A 54 -14.77 -19.21 -14.39
N SER A 55 -15.43 -18.48 -13.48
CA SER A 55 -16.89 -18.30 -13.53
C SER A 55 -17.32 -17.66 -14.85
N LEU A 56 -16.64 -16.59 -15.24
CA LEU A 56 -16.93 -15.85 -16.47
C LEU A 56 -16.74 -16.73 -17.72
N LEU A 57 -15.66 -17.52 -17.76
CA LEU A 57 -15.42 -18.50 -18.84
C LEU A 57 -16.51 -19.58 -18.91
N ASN A 58 -16.97 -20.09 -17.77
CA ASN A 58 -18.02 -21.11 -17.74
C ASN A 58 -19.37 -20.54 -18.21
N THR A 59 -19.75 -19.35 -17.73
CA THR A 59 -20.99 -18.69 -18.18
C THR A 59 -20.99 -18.41 -19.68
N HIS A 60 -19.85 -18.00 -20.25
CA HIS A 60 -19.76 -17.73 -21.69
C HIS A 60 -19.73 -19.00 -22.54
N LYS A 61 -19.08 -20.07 -22.05
CA LYS A 61 -19.07 -21.37 -22.74
C LYS A 61 -20.48 -21.91 -22.97
N GLU A 62 -21.42 -21.60 -22.08
CA GLU A 62 -22.83 -21.98 -22.21
C GLU A 62 -23.61 -21.09 -23.19
N MET A 63 -23.19 -19.84 -23.40
CA MET A 63 -23.83 -18.89 -24.34
C MET A 63 -23.48 -19.14 -25.82
N ASP A 64 -22.32 -19.75 -26.11
CA ASP A 64 -21.71 -19.75 -27.44
C ASP A 64 -22.26 -20.77 -28.45
N LEU A 65 -23.19 -21.67 -28.09
CA LEU A 65 -23.67 -22.70 -29.03
C LEU A 65 -25.00 -22.39 -29.71
N GLU A 66 -25.87 -21.53 -29.15
CA GLU A 66 -27.23 -21.36 -29.70
C GLU A 66 -27.55 -19.96 -30.26
N GLU A 67 -26.94 -18.88 -29.74
CA GLU A 67 -27.34 -17.50 -30.08
C GLU A 67 -26.32 -16.71 -30.93
N ALA A 68 -25.07 -17.15 -31.02
CA ALA A 68 -23.97 -16.40 -31.64
C ALA A 68 -24.12 -16.22 -33.16
N ALA A 69 -24.90 -17.06 -33.85
CA ALA A 69 -25.03 -17.03 -35.30
C ALA A 69 -26.00 -15.96 -35.83
N THR A 70 -26.91 -15.41 -35.01
CA THR A 70 -28.06 -14.66 -35.57
C THR A 70 -28.42 -13.35 -34.87
N SER A 71 -27.91 -13.05 -33.65
CA SER A 71 -28.42 -11.91 -32.89
C SER A 71 -27.40 -10.78 -32.68
N SER A 72 -27.82 -9.53 -32.95
CA SER A 72 -27.06 -8.33 -32.59
C SER A 72 -26.90 -8.16 -31.07
N LYS A 73 -27.70 -8.88 -30.27
CA LYS A 73 -27.60 -8.92 -28.81
C LYS A 73 -26.37 -9.73 -28.36
N ALA A 74 -26.09 -10.86 -29.01
CA ALA A 74 -24.92 -11.69 -28.73
C ALA A 74 -23.62 -10.90 -28.93
N SER A 75 -23.51 -10.08 -29.99
CA SER A 75 -22.32 -9.23 -30.20
C SER A 75 -22.09 -8.21 -29.08
N ARG A 76 -23.15 -7.64 -28.48
CA ARG A 76 -23.00 -6.72 -27.34
C ARG A 76 -22.60 -7.46 -26.07
N ALA A 77 -23.18 -8.62 -25.82
CA ALA A 77 -22.82 -9.46 -24.67
C ALA A 77 -21.37 -9.93 -24.75
N PHE A 78 -20.91 -10.35 -25.94
CA PHE A 78 -19.52 -10.72 -26.19
C PHE A 78 -18.55 -9.57 -25.93
N LYS A 79 -18.84 -8.35 -26.42
CA LYS A 79 -18.00 -7.18 -26.13
C LYS A 79 -17.94 -6.84 -24.63
N ALA A 80 -19.04 -6.99 -23.91
CA ALA A 80 -19.06 -6.78 -22.47
C ALA A 80 -18.19 -7.83 -21.75
N PHE A 81 -18.29 -9.10 -22.17
CA PHE A 81 -17.45 -10.19 -21.71
C PHE A 81 -15.96 -9.93 -21.98
N GLU A 82 -15.59 -9.51 -23.19
CA GLU A 82 -14.20 -9.19 -23.54
C GLU A 82 -13.64 -8.08 -22.64
N GLY A 83 -14.42 -7.01 -22.43
CA GLY A 83 -14.02 -5.91 -21.55
C GLY A 83 -13.85 -6.36 -20.09
N GLU A 84 -14.77 -7.17 -19.57
CA GLU A 84 -14.65 -7.70 -18.20
C GLU A 84 -13.44 -8.65 -18.06
N MET A 85 -13.22 -9.52 -19.05
CA MET A 85 -12.07 -10.42 -19.11
C MET A 85 -10.75 -9.64 -19.13
N GLU A 86 -10.65 -8.58 -19.93
CA GLU A 86 -9.46 -7.73 -20.01
C GLU A 86 -9.14 -7.11 -18.64
N VAL A 87 -10.16 -6.58 -17.95
CA VAL A 87 -10.00 -6.02 -16.59
C VAL A 87 -9.54 -7.09 -15.60
N LEU A 88 -10.14 -8.27 -15.60
CA LEU A 88 -9.75 -9.37 -14.70
C LEU A 88 -8.32 -9.86 -14.98
N MET A 89 -7.91 -9.95 -16.25
CA MET A 89 -6.56 -10.34 -16.62
C MET A 89 -5.53 -9.28 -16.20
N ALA A 90 -5.85 -7.99 -16.35
CA ALA A 90 -5.00 -6.90 -15.86
C ALA A 90 -4.86 -6.94 -14.33
N GLN A 91 -5.97 -7.16 -13.60
CA GLN A 91 -5.95 -7.34 -12.14
C GLN A 91 -5.11 -8.56 -11.74
N ARG A 92 -5.28 -9.69 -12.43
CA ARG A 92 -4.50 -10.91 -12.17
C ARG A 92 -3.01 -10.68 -12.34
N LYS A 93 -2.60 -10.04 -13.46
CA LYS A 93 -1.21 -9.68 -13.74
C LYS A 93 -0.63 -8.80 -12.64
N GLU A 94 -1.36 -7.77 -12.22
CA GLU A 94 -0.97 -6.87 -11.14
C GLU A 94 -0.79 -7.61 -9.80
N ARG A 95 -1.68 -8.55 -9.47
CA ARG A 95 -1.59 -9.35 -8.24
C ARG A 95 -0.38 -10.28 -8.23
N ILE A 96 -0.01 -10.85 -9.37
CA ILE A 96 1.21 -11.66 -9.53
C ILE A 96 2.44 -10.78 -9.32
N LEU A 97 2.50 -9.60 -9.95
CA LEU A 97 3.62 -8.68 -9.75
C LEU A 97 3.78 -8.26 -8.27
N ARG A 98 2.66 -8.01 -7.57
CA ARG A 98 2.67 -7.70 -6.13
C ARG A 98 3.19 -8.87 -5.31
N GLN A 99 2.83 -10.09 -5.68
CA GLN A 99 3.31 -11.29 -5.01
C GLN A 99 4.83 -11.40 -5.10
N ASP A 100 5.37 -11.28 -6.32
CA ASP A 100 6.80 -11.34 -6.57
C ASP A 100 7.54 -10.21 -5.83
N PHE A 101 6.99 -9.00 -5.82
CA PHE A 101 7.53 -7.87 -5.07
C PHE A 101 7.59 -8.15 -3.56
N LEU A 102 6.49 -8.61 -2.96
CA LEU A 102 6.41 -8.92 -1.54
C LEU A 102 7.36 -10.05 -1.14
N ASP A 103 7.48 -11.09 -1.97
CA ASP A 103 8.39 -12.21 -1.72
C ASP A 103 9.85 -11.78 -1.71
N ARG A 104 10.22 -10.92 -2.66
CA ARG A 104 11.58 -10.35 -2.70
C ARG A 104 11.83 -9.43 -1.52
N LEU A 105 10.87 -8.58 -1.18
CA LEU A 105 11.02 -7.65 -0.05
C LEU A 105 11.15 -8.39 1.28
N LEU A 106 10.31 -9.42 1.50
CA LEU A 106 10.39 -10.31 2.64
C LEU A 106 11.77 -10.97 2.72
N PHE A 107 12.27 -11.50 1.60
CA PHE A 107 13.59 -12.09 1.52
C PHE A 107 14.71 -11.10 1.86
N GLN A 108 14.64 -9.85 1.39
CA GLN A 108 15.64 -8.83 1.71
C GLN A 108 15.61 -8.47 3.20
N ILE A 109 14.43 -8.26 3.79
CA ILE A 109 14.32 -7.98 5.23
C ILE A 109 14.84 -9.16 6.05
N ASP A 110 14.48 -10.39 5.69
CA ASP A 110 14.91 -11.56 6.45
C ASP A 110 16.42 -11.80 6.34
N SER A 111 17.00 -11.67 5.15
CA SER A 111 18.40 -11.98 4.90
C SER A 111 19.39 -10.85 5.21
N LYS A 112 19.01 -9.59 4.95
CA LYS A 112 19.94 -8.45 5.00
C LYS A 112 19.64 -7.45 6.13
N TYR A 113 18.44 -7.42 6.69
CA TYR A 113 18.13 -6.46 7.76
C TYR A 113 18.78 -6.89 9.08
N GLY A 114 19.86 -6.19 9.45
CA GLY A 114 20.61 -6.38 10.69
C GLY A 114 20.16 -5.49 11.85
N GLY A 115 19.04 -4.78 11.71
CA GLY A 115 18.62 -3.69 12.59
C GLY A 115 19.07 -2.32 12.08
N GLY A 116 18.72 -1.25 12.83
CA GLY A 116 19.01 0.13 12.45
C GLY A 116 17.73 0.89 12.12
N ASP A 117 17.81 1.83 11.18
CA ASP A 117 16.63 2.51 10.65
C ASP A 117 16.07 1.71 9.46
N LEU A 118 14.89 1.12 9.65
CA LEU A 118 14.18 0.38 8.60
C LEU A 118 13.94 1.24 7.34
N ARG A 119 13.75 2.55 7.50
CA ARG A 119 13.54 3.48 6.39
C ARG A 119 14.75 3.53 5.47
N ASP A 120 15.93 3.74 6.04
CA ASP A 120 17.20 3.82 5.30
C ASP A 120 17.51 2.48 4.64
N PHE A 121 17.28 1.38 5.36
CA PHE A 121 17.43 0.04 4.81
C PHE A 121 16.53 -0.18 3.58
N LEU A 122 15.25 0.13 3.68
CA LEU A 122 14.28 -0.05 2.59
C LEU A 122 14.60 0.86 1.40
N GLN A 123 14.95 2.12 1.64
CA GLN A 123 15.34 3.05 0.57
C GLN A 123 16.50 2.47 -0.26
N ASN A 124 17.56 2.01 0.40
CA ASN A 124 18.75 1.48 -0.27
C ASN A 124 18.45 0.15 -0.99
N THR A 125 17.76 -0.76 -0.30
CA THR A 125 17.39 -2.08 -0.83
C THR A 125 16.51 -1.97 -2.07
N LEU A 126 15.49 -1.10 -2.05
CA LEU A 126 14.62 -0.90 -3.20
C LEU A 126 15.37 -0.30 -4.40
N LEU A 127 16.33 0.59 -4.14
CA LEU A 127 17.18 1.14 -5.19
C LEU A 127 18.09 0.06 -5.80
N GLU A 128 18.72 -0.79 -4.99
CA GLU A 128 19.50 -1.95 -5.44
C GLU A 128 18.67 -2.93 -6.29
N MET A 129 17.46 -3.26 -5.82
CA MET A 129 16.53 -4.10 -6.56
C MET A 129 16.13 -3.46 -7.89
N SER A 130 15.90 -2.14 -7.90
CA SER A 130 15.55 -1.41 -9.11
C SER A 130 16.68 -1.45 -10.15
N LEU A 131 17.94 -1.32 -9.70
CA LEU A 131 19.10 -1.39 -10.59
C LEU A 131 19.25 -2.78 -11.19
N THR A 132 19.08 -3.82 -10.36
CA THR A 132 19.16 -5.21 -10.81
C THR A 132 18.10 -5.49 -11.88
N GLU A 133 16.86 -5.04 -11.65
CA GLU A 133 15.78 -5.18 -12.64
C GLU A 133 15.99 -4.35 -13.91
N ALA A 134 16.52 -3.13 -13.79
CA ALA A 134 16.84 -2.30 -14.95
C ALA A 134 17.93 -2.91 -15.85
N THR A 135 18.86 -3.69 -15.26
CA THR A 135 19.92 -4.39 -16.00
C THR A 135 19.53 -5.78 -16.48
N SER A 136 18.36 -6.28 -16.08
CA SER A 136 17.90 -7.62 -16.44
C SER A 136 17.55 -7.70 -17.94
N PRO A 137 17.97 -8.74 -18.67
CA PRO A 137 17.63 -8.93 -20.08
C PRO A 137 16.13 -9.17 -20.31
N ALA A 138 15.34 -9.36 -19.25
CA ALA A 138 13.87 -9.42 -19.31
C ALA A 138 13.21 -8.07 -19.70
N GLY A 139 14.00 -7.00 -19.85
CA GLY A 139 13.84 -5.93 -20.85
C GLY A 139 12.72 -4.91 -20.67
N GLU A 140 11.55 -5.27 -20.16
CA GLU A 140 10.37 -4.38 -20.22
C GLU A 140 9.52 -4.38 -18.95
N SER A 141 10.01 -4.97 -17.85
CA SER A 141 9.24 -4.94 -16.61
C SER A 141 9.13 -3.50 -16.08
N PRO A 142 7.93 -2.93 -15.91
CA PRO A 142 7.74 -1.61 -15.30
C PRO A 142 8.14 -1.59 -13.81
N LEU A 143 8.45 -2.76 -13.23
CA LEU A 143 8.81 -2.94 -11.84
C LEU A 143 10.02 -2.11 -11.41
N TRP A 144 11.05 -1.95 -12.25
CA TRP A 144 12.22 -1.15 -11.86
C TRP A 144 11.83 0.31 -11.60
N ARG A 145 10.92 0.89 -12.41
CA ARG A 145 10.40 2.25 -12.20
C ARG A 145 9.61 2.33 -10.91
N PHE A 146 8.76 1.34 -10.66
CA PHE A 146 8.01 1.25 -9.40
C PHE A 146 8.96 1.25 -8.19
N LEU A 147 10.00 0.41 -8.20
CA LEU A 147 10.98 0.31 -7.13
C LEU A 147 11.77 1.62 -6.93
N THR A 148 12.21 2.26 -8.02
CA THR A 148 12.88 3.56 -7.96
C THR A 148 11.97 4.66 -7.41
N TYR A 149 10.70 4.71 -7.84
CA TYR A 149 9.76 5.70 -7.35
C TYR A 149 9.41 5.46 -5.88
N LEU A 150 9.17 4.21 -5.48
CA LEU A 150 8.92 3.88 -4.08
C LEU A 150 10.10 4.25 -3.17
N SER A 151 11.35 3.99 -3.60
CA SER A 151 12.53 4.38 -2.81
C SER A 151 12.66 5.89 -2.67
N LEU A 152 12.39 6.65 -3.74
CA LEU A 152 12.33 8.11 -3.69
C LEU A 152 11.20 8.61 -2.80
N ALA A 153 10.02 7.98 -2.85
CA ALA A 153 8.87 8.32 -2.03
C ALA A 153 9.19 8.15 -0.53
N ILE A 154 9.80 7.03 -0.15
CA ILE A 154 10.29 6.75 1.20
C ILE A 154 11.33 7.78 1.63
N LYS A 155 12.27 8.15 0.75
CA LYS A 155 13.26 9.20 1.03
C LYS A 155 12.60 10.55 1.32
N THR A 156 11.55 10.91 0.58
CA THR A 156 10.86 12.20 0.71
C THR A 156 9.84 12.27 1.84
N LEU A 157 9.63 11.18 2.61
CA LEU A 157 8.68 11.16 3.72
C LEU A 157 9.00 12.23 4.77
N PRO A 158 8.09 13.19 5.04
CA PRO A 158 8.33 14.23 6.03
C PRO A 158 8.25 13.70 7.46
N GLU A 159 7.44 12.67 7.70
CA GLU A 159 7.16 12.09 9.00
C GLU A 159 8.22 11.04 9.36
N ARG A 160 8.98 11.28 10.43
CA ARG A 160 10.04 10.36 10.87
C ARG A 160 9.53 9.09 11.54
N ASN A 161 8.37 9.16 12.18
CA ASN A 161 7.80 8.07 12.98
C ASN A 161 6.68 7.33 12.25
N GLU A 162 6.57 7.51 10.95
CA GLU A 162 5.57 6.80 10.16
C GLU A 162 5.93 5.32 10.04
N ASN A 163 4.95 4.43 10.18
CA ASN A 163 5.14 3.02 9.86
C ASN A 163 5.42 2.88 8.34
N ILE A 164 6.69 2.63 8.01
CA ILE A 164 7.18 2.60 6.63
C ILE A 164 6.52 1.47 5.81
N LEU A 165 6.14 0.35 6.42
CA LEU A 165 5.46 -0.72 5.69
C LEU A 165 4.02 -0.36 5.35
N SER A 166 3.34 0.38 6.23
CA SER A 166 2.01 0.93 5.95
C SER A 166 2.08 1.96 4.83
N PHE A 167 3.16 2.75 4.77
CA PHE A 167 3.44 3.63 3.63
C PHE A 167 3.62 2.84 2.32
N VAL A 168 4.43 1.77 2.34
CA VAL A 168 4.67 0.91 1.17
C VAL A 168 3.37 0.28 0.69
N GLU A 169 2.52 -0.19 1.61
CA GLU A 169 1.18 -0.70 1.30
C GLU A 169 0.32 0.37 0.62
N GLY A 170 0.17 1.55 1.22
CA GLY A 170 -0.60 2.64 0.64
C GLY A 170 -0.07 3.09 -0.73
N TYR A 171 1.25 3.06 -0.92
CA TYR A 171 1.87 3.34 -2.22
C TYR A 171 1.51 2.27 -3.26
N MET A 172 1.55 0.98 -2.91
CA MET A 172 1.13 -0.11 -3.81
C MET A 172 -0.36 -0.05 -4.15
N GLU A 173 -1.20 0.42 -3.24
CA GLU A 173 -2.63 0.57 -3.51
C GLU A 173 -2.91 1.72 -4.47
N PHE A 174 -2.22 2.83 -4.31
CA PHE A 174 -2.37 4.01 -5.18
C PHE A 174 -1.66 3.85 -6.53
N SER A 175 -0.42 3.37 -6.51
CA SER A 175 0.43 3.16 -7.69
C SER A 175 0.47 1.68 -8.03
N THR A 176 -0.12 1.31 -9.17
CA THR A 176 0.05 -0.06 -9.69
C THR A 176 1.52 -0.35 -10.02
N LEU A 177 1.96 -1.58 -9.86
CA LEU A 177 3.32 -2.01 -10.24
C LEU A 177 3.48 -1.98 -11.76
N SER A 178 2.38 -2.20 -12.49
CA SER A 178 2.33 -2.15 -13.96
C SER A 178 2.43 -0.71 -14.51
N HIS A 179 1.81 0.25 -13.84
CA HIS A 179 1.81 1.68 -14.21
C HIS A 179 2.22 2.52 -13.00
N PRO A 180 3.54 2.62 -12.74
CA PRO A 180 4.03 3.29 -11.56
C PRO A 180 3.79 4.80 -11.63
N VAL A 181 3.13 5.33 -10.60
CA VAL A 181 2.87 6.75 -10.41
C VAL A 181 4.08 7.40 -9.76
N ARG A 182 4.33 8.68 -10.05
CA ARG A 182 5.48 9.39 -9.48
C ARG A 182 5.28 9.73 -8.00
N PRO A 183 6.36 9.85 -7.21
CA PRO A 183 6.26 10.12 -5.77
C PRO A 183 5.58 11.44 -5.43
N ASP A 184 5.82 12.50 -6.20
CA ASP A 184 5.22 13.82 -6.02
C ASP A 184 3.69 13.78 -6.13
N GLN A 185 3.17 13.00 -7.07
CA GLN A 185 1.74 12.82 -7.25
C GLN A 185 1.12 12.06 -6.08
N PHE A 186 1.77 10.99 -5.62
CA PHE A 186 1.29 10.24 -4.45
C PHE A 186 1.28 11.10 -3.19
N VAL A 187 2.39 11.79 -2.89
CA VAL A 187 2.51 12.64 -1.68
C VAL A 187 1.47 13.76 -1.69
N SER A 188 1.11 14.30 -2.86
CA SER A 188 0.10 15.36 -2.98
C SER A 188 -1.34 14.89 -2.72
N LEU A 189 -1.64 13.62 -2.98
CA LEU A 189 -2.99 13.05 -2.89
C LEU A 189 -3.18 12.21 -1.62
N ARG A 190 -2.08 11.88 -0.95
CA ARG A 190 -2.08 11.04 0.23
C ARG A 190 -2.75 11.73 1.42
N HIS A 191 -3.42 10.91 2.22
CA HIS A 191 -3.97 11.27 3.52
C HIS A 191 -2.83 11.46 4.54
N TYR A 192 -2.78 12.61 5.20
CA TYR A 192 -1.83 12.84 6.30
C TYR A 192 -2.09 11.84 7.42
N THR A 193 -1.03 11.29 8.01
CA THR A 193 -1.14 10.46 9.21
C THR A 193 -0.44 11.14 10.39
N ASN A 194 -1.08 11.14 11.54
CA ASN A 194 -0.44 11.53 12.80
C ASN A 194 0.20 10.34 13.53
N GLY A 195 0.34 9.19 12.85
CA GLY A 195 0.83 7.93 13.42
C GLY A 195 -0.26 7.08 14.09
N ALA A 196 -1.47 7.60 14.31
CA ALA A 196 -2.60 6.86 14.89
C ALA A 196 -3.84 6.83 13.98
N THR A 197 -4.06 7.90 13.21
CA THR A 197 -5.23 8.10 12.36
C THR A 197 -4.82 8.75 11.04
N SER A 198 -5.27 8.19 9.91
CA SER A 198 -5.13 8.79 8.58
C SER A 198 -6.30 9.74 8.31
N LEU A 199 -6.00 11.02 8.08
CA LEU A 199 -7.00 12.02 7.69
C LEU A 199 -6.83 12.40 6.22
N PRO A 200 -7.90 12.44 5.40
CA PRO A 200 -7.82 12.93 4.02
C PRO A 200 -7.17 14.30 3.97
N GLY A 201 -6.04 14.37 3.26
CA GLY A 201 -5.45 15.62 2.82
C GLY A 201 -6.36 16.18 1.75
N ARG A 202 -7.40 16.91 2.14
CA ARG A 202 -8.19 17.67 1.18
C ARG A 202 -7.35 18.90 0.82
N PRO A 203 -6.93 19.09 -0.43
CA PRO A 203 -6.27 20.33 -0.83
C PRO A 203 -7.28 21.45 -0.62
N VAL A 204 -7.07 22.24 0.43
CA VAL A 204 -7.87 23.43 0.73
C VAL A 204 -7.32 24.57 -0.09
N ASP A 205 -8.18 25.32 -0.77
CA ASP A 205 -7.71 26.48 -1.53
C ASP A 205 -7.08 27.51 -0.58
N LYS A 206 -6.06 28.24 -1.03
CA LYS A 206 -5.35 29.22 -0.19
C LYS A 206 -6.29 30.29 0.34
N ALA A 207 -7.30 30.66 -0.45
CA ALA A 207 -8.35 31.60 -0.03
C ALA A 207 -9.16 31.03 1.15
N GLU A 208 -9.61 29.78 1.04
CA GLU A 208 -10.37 29.10 2.10
C GLU A 208 -9.55 28.95 3.39
N VAL A 209 -8.23 28.73 3.30
CA VAL A 209 -7.34 28.72 4.47
C VAL A 209 -7.31 30.10 5.15
N GLY A 210 -7.25 31.17 4.37
CA GLY A 210 -7.31 32.54 4.88
C GLY A 210 -8.60 32.80 5.67
N ASP A 211 -9.74 32.47 5.06
CA ASP A 211 -11.07 32.64 5.66
C ASP A 211 -11.22 31.82 6.94
N ALA A 212 -10.73 30.57 6.95
CA ALA A 212 -10.78 29.70 8.12
C ALA A 212 -9.90 30.22 9.27
N VAL A 213 -8.72 30.76 8.97
CA VAL A 213 -7.81 31.35 9.96
C VAL A 213 -8.40 32.63 10.54
N GLU A 214 -8.96 33.51 9.69
CA GLU A 214 -9.62 34.74 10.13
C GLU A 214 -10.84 34.44 11.01
N ALA A 215 -11.69 33.50 10.61
CA ALA A 215 -12.83 33.05 11.41
C ALA A 215 -12.39 32.49 12.78
N LYS A 216 -11.28 31.77 12.83
CA LYS A 216 -10.71 31.23 14.08
C LYS A 216 -10.14 32.34 14.97
N LEU A 217 -9.45 33.33 14.40
CA LEU A 217 -8.95 34.50 15.12
C LEU A 217 -10.10 35.29 15.75
N LEU A 218 -11.15 35.59 14.97
CA LEU A 218 -12.35 36.28 15.46
C LEU A 218 -13.04 35.51 16.60
N ARG A 219 -13.09 34.18 16.52
CA ARG A 219 -13.65 33.34 17.60
C ARG A 219 -12.83 33.43 18.88
N LEU A 220 -11.50 33.39 18.78
CA LEU A 220 -10.60 33.51 19.93
C LEU A 220 -10.66 34.90 20.57
N GLU A 221 -10.78 35.96 19.77
CA GLU A 221 -10.96 37.32 20.29
C GLU A 221 -12.29 37.47 21.04
N LYS A 222 -13.39 36.97 20.46
CA LYS A 222 -14.69 36.94 21.14
C LYS A 222 -14.62 36.18 22.47
N GLN A 223 -13.92 35.03 22.50
CA GLN A 223 -13.75 34.24 23.71
C GLN A 223 -12.95 35.00 24.78
N LYS A 224 -11.86 35.69 24.41
CA LYS A 224 -11.09 36.54 25.34
C LYS A 224 -11.92 37.67 25.93
N VAL A 225 -12.74 38.32 25.11
CA VAL A 225 -13.65 39.39 25.58
C VAL A 225 -14.67 38.82 26.57
N LEU A 226 -15.22 37.64 26.31
CA LEU A 226 -16.17 36.97 27.19
C LEU A 226 -15.52 36.59 28.54
N GLU A 227 -14.31 36.04 28.52
CA GLU A 227 -13.53 35.71 29.72
C GLU A 227 -13.17 36.95 30.55
N GLN A 228 -12.88 38.08 29.92
CA GLN A 228 -12.66 39.35 30.62
C GLN A 228 -13.95 39.88 31.22
N ALA A 229 -15.09 39.73 30.53
CA ALA A 229 -16.39 40.17 31.02
C ALA A 229 -16.84 39.31 32.22
N THR A 230 -16.65 38.00 32.18
CA THR A 230 -16.97 37.11 33.31
C THR A 230 -16.09 37.40 34.52
N LYS A 231 -14.77 37.59 34.34
CA LYS A 231 -13.88 38.02 35.43
C LYS A 231 -14.32 39.33 36.07
N LYS A 232 -14.64 40.35 35.25
CA LYS A 232 -15.16 41.64 35.75
C LYS A 232 -16.49 41.51 36.48
N PHE A 233 -17.35 40.58 36.06
CA PHE A 233 -18.63 40.31 36.71
C PHE A 233 -18.42 39.62 38.07
N GLU A 234 -17.51 38.65 38.14
CA GLU A 234 -17.14 37.94 39.36
C GLU A 234 -16.47 38.86 40.40
N GLU A 235 -15.57 39.74 39.96
CA GLU A 235 -14.98 40.82 40.78
C GLU A 235 -16.02 41.81 41.33
N ARG A 236 -17.17 41.94 40.66
CA ARG A 236 -18.29 42.80 41.11
C ARG A 236 -19.30 42.09 42.01
N GLN A 237 -19.22 40.77 42.15
CA GLN A 237 -20.07 39.99 43.06
C GLN A 237 -19.64 39.86 44.55
N PRO A 238 -18.52 40.41 45.09
CA PRO A 238 -18.17 40.16 46.49
C PRO A 238 -19.12 40.81 47.51
N LEU A 239 -20.14 41.56 47.09
CA LEU A 239 -21.07 42.28 47.98
C LEU A 239 -22.45 41.63 48.14
N LEU A 240 -22.71 40.48 47.48
CA LEU A 240 -23.93 39.69 47.67
C LEU A 240 -23.65 38.34 48.33
N LYS A 241 -22.57 38.24 49.13
CA LYS A 241 -22.60 37.33 50.29
C LYS A 241 -23.58 37.94 51.29
N SER A 242 -24.87 37.76 51.02
CA SER A 242 -25.92 37.94 52.02
C SER A 242 -25.46 37.17 53.26
N PRO A 243 -25.52 37.78 54.46
CA PRO A 243 -25.25 37.05 55.68
C PRO A 243 -26.15 35.82 55.65
N THR A 244 -25.53 34.65 55.70
CA THR A 244 -26.21 33.37 55.90
C THR A 244 -26.93 33.50 57.23
N LEU A 245 -28.18 33.98 57.18
CA LEU A 245 -29.13 33.81 58.26
C LEU A 245 -29.14 32.31 58.49
N LYS A 246 -28.62 31.91 59.65
CA LYS A 246 -28.81 30.59 60.24
C LYS A 246 -30.31 30.43 60.47
N ALA A 247 -31.06 30.18 59.39
CA ALA A 247 -32.34 29.53 59.52
C ALA A 247 -31.98 28.08 59.84
N ASP A 248 -32.39 27.64 61.02
CA ASP A 248 -32.58 26.23 61.35
C ASP A 248 -33.47 25.62 60.25
N VAL A 249 -32.84 25.18 59.16
CA VAL A 249 -33.46 24.29 58.20
C VAL A 249 -33.32 22.91 58.83
N PRO A 250 -34.42 22.26 59.24
CA PRO A 250 -34.36 20.92 59.78
C PRO A 250 -33.68 20.00 58.77
N GLU A 251 -32.82 19.16 59.31
CA GLU A 251 -32.11 18.06 58.65
C GLU A 251 -32.98 17.45 57.54
N PRO A 252 -32.59 17.57 56.25
CA PRO A 252 -33.23 16.78 55.22
C PRO A 252 -32.90 15.32 55.54
N GLU A 253 -33.96 14.57 55.83
CA GLU A 253 -33.92 13.13 56.02
C GLU A 253 -33.07 12.49 54.93
N LYS A 254 -32.26 11.53 55.37
CA LYS A 254 -31.44 10.68 54.51
C LYS A 254 -32.36 9.83 53.63
N GLU A 255 -32.87 10.41 52.54
CA GLU A 255 -33.43 9.61 51.46
C GLU A 255 -32.29 9.01 50.66
N ASN A 256 -32.15 7.72 50.91
CA ASN A 256 -31.31 6.74 50.28
C ASN A 256 -31.64 6.61 48.78
N PRO A 257 -30.76 6.95 47.83
CA PRO A 257 -30.87 6.44 46.48
C PRO A 257 -29.90 5.27 46.35
N GLU A 258 -30.34 4.12 46.85
CA GLU A 258 -29.88 2.84 46.34
C GLU A 258 -30.49 2.67 44.94
N LEU A 259 -30.02 3.47 43.98
CA LEU A 259 -30.24 3.20 42.56
C LEU A 259 -28.99 2.49 42.05
N THR A 260 -29.11 1.17 42.13
CA THR A 260 -28.38 0.21 41.33
C THR A 260 -28.20 0.70 39.89
N PRO A 261 -26.96 0.83 39.38
CA PRO A 261 -26.76 0.77 37.94
C PRO A 261 -27.14 -0.64 37.50
N HIS A 262 -28.24 -0.73 36.76
CA HIS A 262 -28.61 -1.91 36.00
C HIS A 262 -27.39 -2.30 35.15
N PRO A 263 -26.86 -3.54 35.24
CA PRO A 263 -25.88 -4.00 34.26
C PRO A 263 -26.60 -4.01 32.91
N GLU A 264 -26.14 -3.16 31.99
CA GLU A 264 -26.44 -3.31 30.58
C GLU A 264 -26.11 -4.76 30.20
N GLU A 265 -27.14 -5.48 29.74
CA GLU A 265 -26.99 -6.74 29.02
C GLU A 265 -25.99 -6.50 27.89
N GLN A 266 -24.76 -6.94 28.10
CA GLN A 266 -23.87 -7.23 27.00
C GLN A 266 -24.56 -8.32 26.18
N PRO A 267 -24.83 -8.11 24.88
CA PRO A 267 -25.27 -9.20 24.05
C PRO A 267 -24.17 -10.26 24.09
N ASP A 268 -24.54 -11.48 24.46
CA ASP A 268 -23.73 -12.69 24.35
C ASP A 268 -23.07 -12.74 22.97
N VAL A 269 -21.80 -12.32 22.89
CA VAL A 269 -20.92 -12.61 21.76
C VAL A 269 -20.27 -13.97 22.03
N GLU A 270 -21.11 -14.97 22.28
CA GLU A 270 -20.69 -16.36 22.40
C GLU A 270 -21.42 -17.21 21.36
N MET A 271 -21.37 -16.79 20.09
CA MET A 271 -21.66 -17.67 18.95
C MET A 271 -20.90 -17.20 17.72
N ARG A 272 -19.56 -17.38 17.70
CA ARG A 272 -18.77 -17.36 16.45
C ARG A 272 -17.36 -17.95 16.53
N TYR A 273 -17.15 -19.02 17.30
CA TYR A 273 -15.99 -19.90 17.10
C TYR A 273 -16.38 -21.37 17.26
N ARG A 274 -17.14 -21.89 16.29
CA ARG A 274 -17.36 -23.34 16.16
C ARG A 274 -17.42 -23.83 14.70
N LEU A 275 -16.66 -23.20 13.82
CA LEU A 275 -16.55 -23.61 12.40
C LEU A 275 -15.10 -23.82 11.92
N SER A 276 -14.13 -23.95 12.82
CA SER A 276 -12.72 -24.14 12.45
C SER A 276 -12.11 -25.50 12.80
N GLU A 277 -12.88 -26.47 13.33
CA GLU A 277 -12.33 -27.79 13.71
C GLU A 277 -12.84 -28.99 12.88
N GLU A 278 -13.64 -28.80 11.83
CA GLU A 278 -14.20 -29.93 11.06
C GLU A 278 -13.65 -30.09 9.64
N PHE A 279 -12.51 -29.46 9.31
CA PHE A 279 -11.90 -29.53 7.96
C PHE A 279 -10.52 -30.20 7.89
N GLN A 280 -10.15 -31.00 8.88
CA GLN A 280 -8.93 -31.80 8.86
C GLN A 280 -9.20 -33.25 9.19
N LEU A 281 -9.92 -33.95 8.31
CA LEU A 281 -9.87 -35.40 8.13
C LEU A 281 -10.52 -35.75 6.79
N MET A 282 -9.87 -35.38 5.66
CA MET A 282 -10.09 -36.10 4.41
C MET A 282 -8.93 -37.08 4.18
N PRO A 283 -9.22 -38.34 3.86
CA PRO A 283 -8.21 -39.37 3.63
C PRO A 283 -7.43 -39.08 2.35
N GLN A 284 -6.11 -39.25 2.40
CA GLN A 284 -5.27 -39.30 1.22
C GLN A 284 -5.72 -40.46 0.32
N ALA A 285 -6.43 -40.12 -0.76
CA ALA A 285 -6.65 -41.06 -1.85
C ALA A 285 -5.31 -41.29 -2.53
N GLY A 286 -4.81 -42.53 -2.46
CA GLY A 286 -3.56 -42.94 -3.07
C GLY A 286 -3.59 -42.74 -4.58
N GLU A 287 -2.72 -41.86 -5.07
CA GLU A 287 -2.36 -41.81 -6.47
C GLU A 287 -1.58 -43.08 -6.83
N LYS A 288 -2.23 -43.96 -7.57
CA LYS A 288 -1.57 -45.03 -8.30
C LYS A 288 -0.75 -44.40 -9.43
N SER A 289 0.57 -44.52 -9.34
CA SER A 289 1.48 -44.22 -10.44
C SER A 289 1.08 -45.02 -11.69
N PRO A 290 0.99 -44.41 -12.88
CA PRO A 290 0.90 -45.16 -14.13
C PRO A 290 2.23 -45.87 -14.43
N PRO A 291 2.19 -47.03 -15.11
CA PRO A 291 3.39 -47.78 -15.45
C PRO A 291 4.23 -47.04 -16.50
N SER A 292 5.53 -46.93 -16.22
CA SER A 292 6.53 -46.45 -17.17
C SER A 292 6.61 -47.37 -18.37
N GLU A 293 6.06 -46.94 -19.50
CA GLU A 293 6.29 -47.57 -20.80
C GLU A 293 7.67 -47.14 -21.32
N VAL A 294 8.61 -48.08 -21.28
CA VAL A 294 9.96 -47.93 -21.83
C VAL A 294 9.88 -48.04 -23.34
N GLY A 295 9.69 -46.90 -24.00
CA GLY A 295 9.82 -46.76 -25.45
C GLY A 295 11.27 -46.54 -25.85
N ASN A 296 11.89 -47.57 -26.46
CA ASN A 296 13.19 -47.48 -27.13
C ASN A 296 13.13 -46.46 -28.28
N LEU A 297 13.90 -45.37 -28.17
CA LEU A 297 14.21 -44.47 -29.29
C LEU A 297 15.58 -44.83 -29.90
N PRO A 298 15.73 -44.80 -31.23
CA PRO A 298 16.98 -45.11 -31.91
C PRO A 298 18.01 -43.97 -31.79
N PRO A 299 19.32 -44.27 -31.92
CA PRO A 299 20.39 -43.29 -31.76
C PRO A 299 20.42 -42.35 -32.97
N THR A 300 20.13 -41.06 -32.74
CA THR A 300 20.37 -40.00 -33.72
C THR A 300 21.79 -39.49 -33.54
N GLY A 301 22.58 -39.66 -34.60
CA GLY A 301 23.97 -39.24 -34.67
C GLY A 301 24.12 -37.72 -34.60
N LEU A 302 25.15 -37.30 -33.85
CA LEU A 302 25.73 -35.98 -33.90
C LEU A 302 26.48 -35.78 -35.22
N PRO A 303 26.29 -34.67 -35.93
CA PRO A 303 27.35 -34.11 -36.75
C PRO A 303 28.15 -33.09 -35.94
N GLU A 304 29.40 -33.48 -35.74
CA GLU A 304 30.54 -32.69 -35.34
C GLU A 304 30.84 -31.60 -36.39
N LYS A 305 31.39 -30.47 -35.93
CA LYS A 305 32.11 -29.41 -36.68
C LYS A 305 31.26 -28.33 -37.36
N PHE A 306 31.24 -27.15 -36.76
CA PHE A 306 31.43 -25.90 -37.49
C PHE A 306 32.34 -24.94 -36.70
N ALA A 307 33.48 -24.64 -37.31
CA ALA A 307 34.40 -23.58 -36.90
C ALA A 307 33.85 -22.21 -37.33
N PRO A 308 34.18 -21.10 -36.63
CA PRO A 308 33.81 -19.77 -37.09
C PRO A 308 34.81 -19.27 -38.15
N GLN A 309 34.36 -19.17 -39.39
CA GLN A 309 35.01 -18.35 -40.42
C GLN A 309 34.29 -17.01 -40.51
N GLY A 310 35.08 -15.93 -40.43
CA GLY A 310 34.59 -14.58 -40.56
C GLY A 310 34.08 -14.27 -41.96
N ALA A 311 33.06 -13.42 -42.01
CA ALA A 311 32.71 -12.63 -43.18
C ALA A 311 32.31 -11.25 -42.66
N ALA A 312 33.17 -10.27 -42.95
CA ALA A 312 32.81 -8.87 -42.92
C ALA A 312 31.92 -8.63 -44.14
N ASP A 313 30.63 -8.39 -43.90
CA ASP A 313 29.70 -7.97 -44.95
C ASP A 313 29.39 -6.48 -44.75
N GLU A 314 29.72 -5.71 -45.77
CA GLU A 314 29.51 -4.28 -45.87
C GLU A 314 28.00 -3.98 -45.90
N LEU A 315 27.50 -3.34 -44.85
CA LEU A 315 26.17 -2.74 -44.83
C LEU A 315 26.11 -1.54 -45.78
N LYS A 316 25.67 -1.81 -47.02
CA LYS A 316 25.24 -0.78 -47.97
C LYS A 316 23.92 -0.18 -47.49
N VAL A 317 23.99 0.98 -46.84
CA VAL A 317 22.82 1.75 -46.42
C VAL A 317 22.22 2.44 -47.65
N GLU A 318 21.17 1.85 -48.21
CA GLU A 318 20.29 2.56 -49.16
C GLU A 318 19.47 3.61 -48.42
N LEU A 319 19.82 4.87 -48.64
CA LEU A 319 19.05 6.04 -48.22
C LEU A 319 17.74 6.10 -49.01
N ILE A 320 16.65 5.67 -48.39
CA ILE A 320 15.29 5.92 -48.87
C ILE A 320 14.99 7.41 -48.69
N PRO A 321 14.71 8.19 -49.76
CA PRO A 321 14.35 9.59 -49.62
C PRO A 321 12.98 9.71 -48.94
N LYS A 322 12.95 10.33 -47.74
CA LYS A 322 11.73 10.72 -47.05
C LYS A 322 10.94 11.70 -47.91
N LYS A 323 9.81 11.24 -48.44
CA LYS A 323 8.78 12.06 -49.07
C LYS A 323 8.32 13.12 -48.07
N GLY A 324 8.41 14.39 -48.47
CA GLY A 324 8.03 15.54 -47.67
C GLY A 324 6.56 15.45 -47.24
N VAL A 325 6.32 15.52 -45.94
CA VAL A 325 5.00 15.74 -45.37
C VAL A 325 4.75 17.24 -45.43
N GLU A 326 3.86 17.66 -46.34
CA GLU A 326 3.34 19.02 -46.39
C GLU A 326 2.57 19.31 -45.10
N ILE A 327 3.08 20.27 -44.32
CA ILE A 327 2.40 20.79 -43.13
C ILE A 327 1.34 21.78 -43.63
N PRO A 328 0.04 21.57 -43.36
CA PRO A 328 -0.99 22.52 -43.75
C PRO A 328 -0.83 23.81 -42.94
N SER A 329 -0.60 24.91 -43.67
CA SER A 329 -0.52 26.28 -43.17
C SER A 329 -1.77 26.64 -42.38
N GLN A 330 -1.62 26.88 -41.08
CA GLN A 330 -2.70 27.39 -40.24
C GLN A 330 -3.09 28.79 -40.69
N LYS A 331 -4.39 28.96 -40.93
CA LYS A 331 -5.05 30.18 -41.37
C LYS A 331 -5.28 31.07 -40.16
N GLU A 332 -4.66 32.24 -40.12
CA GLU A 332 -4.83 33.22 -39.04
C GLU A 332 -6.30 33.67 -38.90
N PRO A 333 -6.82 33.80 -37.66
CA PRO A 333 -8.13 34.37 -37.42
C PRO A 333 -8.10 35.90 -37.58
N LYS A 334 -8.98 36.42 -38.46
CA LYS A 334 -9.24 37.85 -38.63
C LYS A 334 -9.79 38.45 -37.33
N ALA A 335 -9.11 39.47 -36.83
CA ALA A 335 -9.61 40.35 -35.77
C ALA A 335 -10.86 41.10 -36.26
N SER A 336 -12.00 40.84 -35.61
CA SER A 336 -13.24 41.61 -35.74
C SER A 336 -13.13 42.84 -34.86
N GLY A 337 -12.95 44.01 -35.47
CA GLY A 337 -13.06 45.30 -34.80
C GLY A 337 -14.51 45.62 -34.49
N THR A 338 -14.85 45.77 -33.21
CA THR A 338 -16.15 46.27 -32.76
C THR A 338 -16.03 47.78 -32.58
N GLY A 339 -16.78 48.51 -33.42
CA GLY A 339 -16.82 49.97 -33.43
C GLY A 339 -17.57 50.54 -32.21
N LEU A 340 -17.05 51.67 -31.73
CA LEU A 340 -17.73 52.64 -30.89
C LEU A 340 -18.73 53.44 -31.73
N ARG A 341 -19.95 53.57 -31.22
CA ARG A 341 -20.82 54.73 -31.43
C ARG A 341 -21.50 55.09 -30.12
#